data_AF-A0A848CY45-F1
#
_entry.id   AF-A0A848CY45-F1
#
_cell.length_a   1.000
_cell.length_b   1.000
_cell.length_c   1.000
_cell.angle_alpha   90.00
_cell.angle_beta   90.00
_cell.angle_gamma   90.00
#
_symmetry.space_group_name_H-M   'P 1'
#
loop_
_entity.id
_entity.type
_entity.pdbx_description
1 polymer ?
#
loop_
_entity_poly.entity_id
_entity_poly.type
_entity_poly.pdbx_seq_one_letter_code
_entity_poly.pdbx_strand_id
1 'polypeptide(L)' 'MYIADLYILVTKDSAGNIVGYPKSFGSSTKQQIIAFDNLESAKRSQRFKGGTIMRVTAVEEAE' A
#
# COMPACT_ATOMS: atom_id res chain seq x y z
N MET A 1 -16.90 -13.04 -4.79
CA MET A 1 -16.07 -12.51 -3.70
C MET A 1 -16.05 -11.00 -3.81
N TYR A 2 -16.53 -10.29 -2.81
CA TYR A 2 -16.49 -8.82 -2.79
C TYR A 2 -15.23 -8.41 -2.02
N ILE A 3 -14.33 -7.70 -2.68
CA ILE A 3 -13.16 -7.10 -2.03
C ILE A 3 -13.56 -5.67 -1.70
N ALA A 4 -13.52 -5.32 -0.41
CA ALA A 4 -13.69 -3.95 0.01
C ALA A 4 -12.63 -3.07 -0.66
N ASP A 5 -12.99 -1.83 -1.00
CA ASP A 5 -12.04 -0.92 -1.62
C ASP A 5 -10.80 -0.76 -0.73
N LEU A 6 -9.68 -1.23 -1.27
CA LEU A 6 -8.41 -1.25 -0.56
C LEU A 6 -7.34 -0.67 -1.49
N TYR A 7 -6.61 0.31 -0.96
CA TYR A 7 -5.54 1.00 -1.65
C TYR A 7 -4.25 0.83 -0.86
N ILE A 8 -3.13 0.70 -1.56
CA ILE A 8 -1.80 0.60 -0.96
C ILE A 8 -0.85 1.59 -1.64
N LEU A 9 0.24 1.92 -0.95
CA LEU A 9 1.38 2.58 -1.57
C LEU A 9 2.43 1.53 -1.95
N VAL A 10 3.01 1.66 -3.14
CA VAL A 10 4.07 0.78 -3.62
C VAL A 10 5.26 1.59 -4.14
N THR A 11 6.45 1.01 -4.02
CA THR A 11 7.64 1.49 -4.73
C THR A 11 7.80 0.69 -6.01
N LYS A 12 8.02 1.39 -7.13
CA LYS A 12 8.22 0.79 -8.44
C LYS A 12 9.64 1.02 -8.94
N ASP A 13 10.16 0.07 -9.70
CA ASP A 13 11.37 0.27 -10.50
C ASP A 13 11.06 1.04 -11.81
N SER A 14 12.08 1.27 -12.63
CA SER A 14 11.95 1.94 -13.93
C SER A 14 11.14 1.14 -14.96
N ALA A 15 11.00 -0.17 -14.78
CA ALA A 15 10.19 -1.05 -15.63
C ALA A 15 8.73 -1.13 -15.16
N GLY A 16 8.40 -0.52 -14.01
CA GLY A 16 7.07 -0.49 -13.43
C GLY A 16 6.74 -1.67 -12.51
N ASN A 17 7.71 -2.54 -12.21
CA ASN A 17 7.54 -3.67 -11.30
C ASN A 17 7.46 -3.18 -9.85
N ILE A 18 6.65 -3.84 -9.03
CA ILE A 18 6.58 -3.56 -7.59
C ILE A 18 7.82 -4.16 -6.92
N VAL A 19 8.66 -3.31 -6.34
CA VAL A 19 9.89 -3.72 -5.65
C VAL A 19 9.83 -3.53 -4.13
N GLY A 20 8.77 -2.90 -3.63
CA GLY A 20 8.59 -2.72 -2.19
C GLY A 20 7.32 -1.97 -1.80
N TYR A 21 7.12 -1.87 -0.49
CA TYR A 21 5.98 -1.22 0.13
C TYR A 21 6.48 -0.27 1.23
N PRO A 22 6.06 1.01 1.25
CA PRO A 22 6.28 1.89 2.40
C PRO A 22 5.66 1.27 3.65
N LYS A 23 6.46 1.15 4.70
CA LYS A 23 6.04 0.54 5.96
C LYS A 23 5.71 1.61 7.00
N SER A 24 4.83 1.26 7.94
CA SER A 24 4.67 2.03 9.18
C SER A 24 5.99 2.04 9.96
N PHE A 25 6.27 3.17 10.61
CA PHE A 25 7.48 3.36 11.43
C PHE A 25 7.06 3.62 12.88
N GLY A 26 7.70 2.90 13.81
CA GLY A 26 7.58 3.06 15.25
C GLY A 26 8.60 2.13 15.91
N SER A 27 9.41 2.64 16.86
CA SER A 27 10.52 1.88 17.46
C SER A 27 10.07 0.64 18.24
N SER A 28 8.78 0.57 18.59
CA SER A 28 8.16 -0.48 19.40
C SER A 28 7.02 -1.21 18.68
N THR A 29 6.82 -0.99 17.38
CA THR A 29 5.71 -1.58 16.61
C THR A 29 6.21 -2.45 15.47
N LYS A 30 5.51 -3.57 15.20
CA LYS A 30 5.78 -4.41 14.03
C LYS A 30 5.58 -3.56 12.77
N GLN A 31 6.55 -3.59 11.86
CA GLN A 31 6.44 -2.89 10.59
C GLN A 31 5.35 -3.53 9.74
N GLN A 32 4.37 -2.74 9.33
CA GLN A 32 3.23 -3.18 8.51
C GLN A 32 3.17 -2.39 7.21
N ILE A 33 2.66 -3.03 6.16
CA ILE A 33 2.32 -2.34 4.91
C ILE A 33 1.18 -1.37 5.23
N ILE A 34 1.30 -0.13 4.74
CA ILE A 34 0.24 0.86 4.91
C ILE A 34 -0.83 0.64 3.84
N ALA A 35 -2.08 0.43 4.29
CA ALA A 35 -3.24 0.29 3.43
C ALA A 35 -4.33 1.31 3.81
N PHE A 36 -5.21 1.62 2.86
CA PHE A 36 -6.25 2.65 2.99
C PHE A 36 -7.57 2.10 2.44
N ASP A 37 -8.66 2.44 3.12
CA ASP A 37 -10.03 2.09 2.75
C ASP A 37 -10.63 3.01 1.67
N ASN A 38 -9.95 4.13 1.38
CA ASN A 38 -10.40 5.09 0.38
C ASN A 38 -9.23 5.82 -0.32
N LEU A 39 -9.51 6.30 -1.52
CA LEU A 39 -8.51 6.96 -2.38
C LEU A 39 -8.03 8.31 -1.81
N GLU A 40 -8.88 9.03 -1.08
CA GLU A 40 -8.51 10.34 -0.52
C GLU A 40 -7.47 10.20 0.59
N SER A 41 -7.65 9.25 1.49
CA SER A 41 -6.68 8.86 2.52
C SER A 41 -5.35 8.43 1.90
N ALA A 42 -5.39 7.63 0.83
CA ALA A 42 -4.18 7.21 0.11
C ALA A 42 -3.45 8.41 -0.50
N LYS A 43 -4.16 9.32 -1.18
CA LYS A 43 -3.60 10.56 -1.75
C LYS A 43 -2.99 11.46 -0.68
N ARG A 44 -3.63 11.59 0.48
CA ARG A 44 -3.12 12.37 1.61
C ARG A 44 -1.81 11.78 2.12
N SER A 45 -1.75 10.46 2.31
CA SER A 45 -0.57 9.77 2.82
C SER A 45 0.59 9.74 1.80
N GLN A 46 0.29 9.60 0.50
CA GLN A 46 1.27 9.62 -0.59
C GLN A 46 2.18 10.86 -0.53
N ARG A 47 1.62 12.02 -0.16
CA ARG A 47 2.37 13.28 -0.02
C ARG A 47 3.48 13.23 1.03
N PHE A 48 3.31 12.40 2.07
CA PHE A 48 4.25 12.32 3.19
C PHE A 48 5.13 11.06 3.14
N LYS A 49 4.61 9.97 2.60
CA LYS A 49 5.28 8.65 2.57
C LYS A 49 5.91 8.32 1.22
N GLY A 50 5.53 9.04 0.16
CA GLY A 50 5.95 8.74 -1.21
C GLY A 50 5.27 7.49 -1.79
N GLY A 51 5.78 7.02 -2.93
CA GLY A 51 5.29 5.84 -3.64
C GLY A 51 4.14 6.11 -4.60
N THR A 52 3.67 5.05 -5.26
CA THR A 52 2.54 5.05 -6.20
C THR A 52 1.33 4.39 -5.55
N ILE A 53 0.16 5.00 -5.66
CA ILE A 53 -1.09 4.42 -5.17
C ILE A 53 -1.53 3.30 -6.13
N MET A 54 -1.77 2.11 -5.59
CA MET A 54 -2.37 0.98 -6.31
C MET A 54 -3.70 0.59 -5.64
N ARG A 55 -4.69 0.19 -6.42
CA ARG A 55 -5.92 -0.44 -5.92
C ARG A 55 -5.73 -1.94 -5.89
N VAL A 56 -6.07 -2.57 -4.77
CA VAL A 56 -6.06 -4.02 -4.64
C VAL A 56 -7.34 -4.56 -5.27
N THR A 57 -7.19 -5.39 -6.29
CA THR A 57 -8.30 -5.98 -7.05
C THR A 57 -8.46 -7.48 -6.83
N ALA A 58 -7.46 -8.13 -6.23
CA ALA A 58 -7.46 -9.55 -5.91
C ALA A 58 -6.59 -9.80 -4.67
N VAL A 59 -6.99 -10.78 -3.87
CA VAL A 59 -6.20 -11.33 -2.76
C VAL A 59 -6.36 -12.85 -2.78
N GLU A 60 -5.29 -13.55 -2.44
CA GLU A 60 -5.28 -15.00 -2.27
C GLU A 60 -4.81 -15.34 -0.85
N GLU A 61 -5.36 -16.41 -0.30
CA GLU A 61 -4.85 -16.97 0.95
C GLU A 61 -3.48 -17.58 0.66
N ALA A 62 -2.47 -17.11 1.37
CA ALA A 62 -1.14 -17.71 1.34
C ALA A 62 -1.13 -18.79 2.42
N GLU A 63 -1.04 -20.05 2.00
CA GLU A 63 -0.91 -21.31 2.78
C GLU A 63 -1.33 -21.31 4.26
#